data_AF-A0A6G8ILQ0-F1
#
_entry.id   AF-A0A6G8ILQ0-F1
#
_cell.length_a   1.000
_cell.length_b   1.000
_cell.length_c   1.000
_cell.angle_alpha   90.00
_cell.angle_beta   90.00
_cell.angle_gamma   90.00
#
_symmetry.space_group_name_H-M   'P 1'
#
loop_
_entity.id
_entity.type
_entity.pdbx_description
1 polymer ?
#
loop_
_entity_poly.entity_id
_entity_poly.type
_entity_poly.pdbx_seq_one_letter_code
_entity_poly.pdbx_strand_id
1 'polypeptide(L)'
;MIHFPRPALAQQLVEALLGKAVFGDAHNGLFLAAPRRTGKSTFLQADLKPALERAGVTVAYVDLWADPRRDPGELIADAIARALASRLGVVTRTAKAAGLESVTVAGALKIDLGKIGRVDGATLPEALRMLCDAARSPVALIVDEAQHALTSEAGEATMAALKSARDQLNRPGEVHLMLVMSGSDRDKLLRLVNTGGAPFYGSQITRMPPLGPEFIQHVAQLVVRQRPDLQPVDVACLSKAFDGFGQRPQFFMEALGQALSPVAGLNERFELAVLNAALRRQQDDEAQMESDFLALKPLERAVLWRLLEQGPRFRPYDGDALAFYRGQAGARVTPQMAQRALESLRERTPSLVWKSARGEYAVDDAAMHRWFEQCVKARRWPPEDRQGALELLTKP
;
A
#
# COMPACT_ATOMS: atom_id res chain seq x y z
N MET A 1 10.65 16.26 -1.62
CA MET A 1 9.20 16.29 -1.89
C MET A 1 8.57 17.27 -0.90
N ILE A 2 7.75 18.20 -1.35
CA ILE A 2 7.03 19.12 -0.45
C ILE A 2 6.00 18.30 0.33
N HIS A 3 6.06 18.36 1.65
CA HIS A 3 5.05 17.74 2.52
C HIS A 3 3.82 18.65 2.60
N PHE A 4 2.66 18.10 2.27
CA PHE A 4 1.38 18.75 2.54
C PHE A 4 0.77 18.12 3.81
N PRO A 5 0.72 18.86 4.93
CA PRO A 5 0.29 18.32 6.21
C PRO A 5 -1.21 17.99 6.22
N ARG A 6 -1.57 16.88 6.85
CA ARG A 6 -2.96 16.40 6.97
C ARG A 6 -3.38 16.19 8.43
N PRO A 7 -3.32 17.24 9.28
CA PRO A 7 -3.50 17.12 10.72
C PRO A 7 -4.90 16.63 11.11
N ALA A 8 -5.95 17.05 10.39
CA ALA A 8 -7.32 16.62 10.65
C ALA A 8 -7.49 15.10 10.45
N LEU A 9 -6.96 14.56 9.35
CA LEU A 9 -6.99 13.12 9.08
C LEU A 9 -6.18 12.35 10.12
N ALA A 10 -4.98 12.82 10.47
CA ALA A 10 -4.15 12.19 11.49
C ALA A 10 -4.85 12.14 12.84
N GLN A 11 -5.47 13.25 13.26
CA GLN A 11 -6.19 13.33 14.52
C GLN A 11 -7.39 12.38 14.57
N GLN A 12 -8.18 12.32 13.48
CA GLN A 12 -9.30 11.40 13.37
C GLN A 12 -8.86 9.93 13.50
N LEU A 13 -7.75 9.56 12.86
CA LEU A 13 -7.20 8.20 12.95
C LEU A 13 -6.64 7.89 14.35
N VAL A 14 -6.01 8.86 15.02
CA VAL A 14 -5.54 8.71 16.41
C VAL A 14 -6.72 8.44 17.35
N GLU A 15 -7.82 9.18 17.22
CA GLU A 15 -9.03 8.97 18.01
C GLU A 15 -9.66 7.60 17.77
N ALA A 16 -9.69 7.15 16.51
CA ALA A 16 -10.18 5.83 16.14
C ALA A 16 -9.30 4.71 16.73
N LEU A 17 -7.98 4.85 16.65
CA LEU A 17 -7.00 3.89 17.18
C LEU A 17 -7.04 3.80 18.71
N LEU A 18 -7.32 4.91 19.39
CA LEU A 18 -7.51 4.96 20.85
C LEU A 18 -8.88 4.41 21.31
N GLY A 19 -9.72 3.91 20.40
CA GLY A 19 -11.04 3.40 20.74
C GLY A 19 -12.05 4.48 21.14
N LYS A 20 -11.79 5.76 20.83
CA LYS A 20 -12.69 6.88 21.14
C LYS A 20 -13.83 7.02 20.12
N ALA A 21 -13.69 6.39 18.96
CA ALA A 21 -14.74 6.36 17.95
C ALA A 21 -15.83 5.33 18.32
N VAL A 22 -17.03 5.82 18.63
CA VAL A 22 -18.18 5.00 19.11
C VAL A 22 -18.58 3.88 18.13
N PHE A 23 -18.41 4.11 16.83
CA PHE A 23 -18.84 3.18 15.77
C PHE A 23 -17.66 2.65 14.93
N GLY A 24 -16.46 2.56 15.50
CA GLY A 24 -15.24 2.13 14.78
C GLY A 24 -14.59 0.88 15.36
N ASP A 25 -14.06 0.04 14.47
CA ASP A 25 -13.28 -1.16 14.79
C ASP A 25 -11.75 -0.93 14.71
N ALA A 26 -11.30 0.30 14.45
CA ALA A 26 -9.89 0.63 14.25
C ALA A 26 -8.98 0.29 15.45
N HIS A 27 -9.53 0.23 16.66
CA HIS A 27 -8.81 -0.26 17.86
C HIS A 27 -8.43 -1.75 17.77
N ASN A 28 -9.14 -2.53 16.93
CA ASN A 28 -8.75 -3.89 16.56
C ASN A 28 -7.66 -3.87 15.47
N GLY A 29 -7.54 -2.82 14.69
CA GLY A 29 -6.47 -2.69 13.71
C GLY A 29 -6.92 -1.79 12.59
N LEU A 30 -6.08 -0.83 12.25
CA LEU A 30 -6.33 0.11 11.17
C LEU A 30 -5.66 -0.38 9.91
N PHE A 31 -6.44 -0.72 8.88
CA PHE A 31 -5.93 -1.11 7.58
C PHE A 31 -6.14 0.03 6.58
N LEU A 32 -5.06 0.64 6.10
CA LEU A 32 -5.08 1.77 5.17
C LEU A 32 -4.66 1.32 3.76
N ALA A 33 -5.58 1.41 2.81
CA ALA A 33 -5.29 1.17 1.40
C ALA A 33 -5.25 2.49 0.62
N ALA A 34 -4.17 2.73 -0.11
CA ALA A 34 -4.07 3.86 -1.04
C ALA A 34 -3.15 3.48 -2.21
N PRO A 35 -3.49 3.80 -3.48
CA PRO A 35 -2.62 3.51 -4.61
C PRO A 35 -1.19 4.03 -4.41
N ARG A 36 -0.22 3.41 -5.10
CA ARG A 36 1.18 3.89 -5.10
C ARG A 36 1.25 5.36 -5.49
N ARG A 37 2.23 6.07 -4.90
CA ARG A 37 2.54 7.49 -5.19
C ARG A 37 1.41 8.46 -4.84
N THR A 38 0.55 8.14 -3.87
CA THR A 38 -0.51 9.03 -3.35
C THR A 38 -0.09 9.79 -2.07
N GLY A 39 1.14 9.59 -1.59
CA GLY A 39 1.64 10.23 -0.36
C GLY A 39 1.34 9.48 0.94
N LYS A 40 0.94 8.21 0.85
CA LYS A 40 0.60 7.34 1.99
C LYS A 40 1.75 7.20 3.01
N SER A 41 2.94 6.79 2.58
CA SER A 41 4.10 6.66 3.47
C SER A 41 4.51 8.00 4.08
N THR A 42 4.41 9.09 3.31
CA THR A 42 4.62 10.45 3.81
C THR A 42 3.62 10.78 4.92
N PHE A 43 2.33 10.49 4.73
CA PHE A 43 1.31 10.68 5.75
C PHE A 43 1.58 9.84 7.02
N LEU A 44 1.94 8.56 6.87
CA LEU A 44 2.25 7.70 8.01
C LEU A 44 3.40 8.26 8.86
N GLN A 45 4.46 8.73 8.22
CA GLN A 45 5.69 9.16 8.89
C GLN A 45 5.65 10.62 9.37
N ALA A 46 5.08 11.53 8.56
CA ALA A 46 5.12 12.97 8.82
C ALA A 46 3.85 13.51 9.49
N ASP A 47 2.74 12.77 9.45
CA ASP A 47 1.47 13.20 10.06
C ASP A 47 1.01 12.23 11.16
N LEU A 48 0.76 10.96 10.83
CA LEU A 48 0.16 10.00 11.76
C LEU A 48 1.08 9.65 12.92
N LYS A 49 2.35 9.28 12.65
CA LYS A 49 3.33 8.98 13.70
C LYS A 49 3.50 10.14 14.68
N PRO A 50 3.76 11.41 14.25
CA PRO A 50 3.83 12.54 15.17
C PRO A 50 2.53 12.80 15.92
N ALA A 51 1.36 12.54 15.30
CA ALA A 51 0.08 12.68 15.98
C ALA A 51 -0.13 11.65 17.10
N LEU A 52 0.26 10.39 16.87
CA LEU A 52 0.29 9.35 17.89
C LEU A 52 1.25 9.70 19.03
N GLU A 53 2.46 10.14 18.71
CA GLU A 53 3.47 10.54 19.71
C GLU A 53 2.97 11.71 20.57
N ARG A 54 2.32 12.72 19.97
CA ARG A 54 1.67 13.83 20.71
C ARG A 54 0.52 13.36 21.60
N ALA A 55 -0.16 12.28 21.23
CA ALA A 55 -1.20 11.66 22.05
C ALA A 55 -0.63 10.73 23.14
N GLY A 56 0.70 10.71 23.33
CA GLY A 56 1.37 9.91 24.35
C GLY A 56 1.58 8.45 23.96
N VAL A 57 1.44 8.10 22.68
CA VAL A 57 1.62 6.73 22.17
C VAL A 57 3.07 6.52 21.73
N THR A 58 3.67 5.39 22.10
CA THR A 58 4.99 4.98 21.61
C THR A 58 4.87 4.33 20.24
N VAL A 59 5.59 4.84 19.23
CA VAL A 59 5.45 4.35 17.84
C VAL A 59 6.67 3.53 17.41
N ALA A 60 6.42 2.33 16.90
CA ALA A 60 7.36 1.55 16.10
C ALA A 60 6.92 1.58 14.63
N TYR A 61 7.83 1.94 13.72
CA TYR A 61 7.55 2.00 12.28
C TYR A 61 8.47 1.05 11.51
N VAL A 62 7.89 0.32 10.56
CA VAL A 62 8.60 -0.54 9.61
C VAL A 62 7.99 -0.40 8.23
N ASP A 63 8.83 -0.40 7.20
CA ASP A 63 8.44 -0.53 5.80
C ASP A 63 8.92 -1.89 5.31
N LEU A 64 8.00 -2.80 4.99
CA LEU A 64 8.35 -4.14 4.53
C LEU A 64 8.89 -4.15 3.09
N TRP A 65 8.73 -3.07 2.35
CA TRP A 65 9.28 -2.92 1.00
C TRP A 65 10.72 -2.38 1.01
N ALA A 66 11.24 -1.92 2.15
CA ALA A 66 12.59 -1.40 2.25
C ALA A 66 13.67 -2.45 1.93
N ASP A 67 13.41 -3.73 2.23
CA ASP A 67 14.25 -4.86 1.84
C ASP A 67 13.41 -6.11 1.53
N PRO A 68 12.90 -6.25 0.29
CA PRO A 68 11.96 -7.31 -0.07
C PRO A 68 12.55 -8.73 -0.01
N ARG A 69 13.87 -8.87 0.16
CA ARG A 69 14.55 -10.18 0.26
C ARG A 69 14.60 -10.68 1.70
N ARG A 70 14.48 -9.78 2.67
CA ARG A 70 14.47 -10.14 4.09
C ARG A 70 13.11 -10.64 4.51
N ASP A 71 13.11 -11.49 5.52
CA ASP A 71 11.88 -11.97 6.13
C ASP A 71 11.10 -10.79 6.78
N PRO A 72 9.79 -10.64 6.51
CA PRO A 72 8.98 -9.60 7.12
C PRO A 72 9.01 -9.60 8.66
N GLY A 73 9.08 -10.79 9.27
CA GLY A 73 9.17 -10.97 10.72
C GLY A 73 10.43 -10.36 11.30
N GLU A 74 11.58 -10.53 10.63
CA GLU A 74 12.83 -9.88 11.03
C GLU A 74 12.75 -8.35 10.96
N LEU A 75 12.18 -7.80 9.89
CA LEU A 75 12.05 -6.34 9.74
C LEU A 75 11.17 -5.74 10.84
N ILE A 76 10.07 -6.43 11.18
CA ILE A 76 9.17 -6.07 12.27
C ILE A 76 9.88 -6.19 13.63
N ALA A 77 10.59 -7.30 13.88
CA ALA A 77 11.37 -7.51 15.08
C ALA A 77 12.41 -6.40 15.29
N ASP A 78 13.15 -6.05 14.24
CA ASP A 78 14.15 -4.98 14.26
C ASP A 78 13.52 -3.62 14.61
N ALA A 79 12.30 -3.33 14.12
CA ALA A 79 11.60 -2.10 14.42
C ALA A 79 11.15 -2.03 15.89
N ILE A 80 10.64 -3.14 16.44
CA ILE A 80 10.28 -3.26 17.84
C ILE A 80 11.53 -3.15 18.73
N ALA A 81 12.62 -3.81 18.35
CA ALA A 81 13.90 -3.75 19.04
C ALA A 81 14.44 -2.31 19.12
N ARG A 82 14.40 -1.56 18.01
CA ARG A 82 14.80 -0.13 17.99
C ARG A 82 13.93 0.72 18.90
N ALA A 83 12.61 0.52 18.89
CA ALA A 83 11.69 1.25 19.76
C ALA A 83 11.95 0.95 21.24
N LEU A 84 12.17 -0.32 21.57
CA LEU A 84 12.49 -0.78 22.93
C LEU A 84 13.84 -0.23 23.42
N ALA A 85 14.89 -0.29 22.59
CA ALA A 85 16.20 0.26 22.92
C ALA A 85 16.15 1.76 23.22
N SER A 86 15.38 2.52 22.42
CA SER A 86 15.17 3.95 22.64
C SER A 86 14.53 4.24 24.00
N ARG A 87 13.52 3.45 24.39
CA ARG A 87 12.84 3.59 25.70
C ARG A 87 13.75 3.18 26.86
N LEU A 88 14.44 2.05 26.77
CA LEU A 88 15.39 1.60 27.81
C LEU A 88 16.54 2.61 28.01
N GLY A 89 17.06 3.19 26.93
CA GLY A 89 18.09 4.23 27.01
C GLY A 89 17.61 5.54 27.66
N VAL A 90 16.35 5.92 27.49
CA VAL A 90 15.74 7.04 28.22
C VAL A 90 15.59 6.70 29.71
N VAL A 91 15.00 5.54 30.03
CA VAL A 91 14.78 5.09 31.42
C VAL A 91 16.09 5.03 32.21
N THR A 92 17.15 4.50 31.59
CA THR A 92 18.47 4.40 32.21
C THR A 92 19.08 5.78 32.47
N ARG A 93 18.93 6.73 31.54
CA ARG A 93 19.42 8.11 31.72
C ARG A 93 18.65 8.85 32.81
N THR A 94 17.33 8.74 32.83
CA THR A 94 16.49 9.39 33.85
C THR A 94 16.74 8.84 35.24
N ALA A 95 16.98 7.53 35.37
CA ALA A 95 17.26 6.93 36.66
C ALA A 95 18.66 7.26 37.20
N LYS A 96 19.67 7.28 36.32
CA LYS A 96 21.00 7.81 36.67
C LYS A 96 20.93 9.26 37.14
N ALA A 97 20.12 10.09 36.47
CA ALA A 97 19.92 11.48 36.88
C ALA A 97 19.17 11.61 38.22
N ALA A 98 18.35 10.63 38.59
CA ALA A 98 17.64 10.56 39.87
C ALA A 98 18.44 9.88 41.00
N GLY A 99 19.72 9.55 40.78
CA GLY A 99 20.58 8.92 41.78
C GLY A 99 20.28 7.44 42.03
N LEU A 100 19.50 6.78 41.16
CA LEU A 100 19.24 5.35 41.24
C LEU A 100 20.37 4.59 40.51
N GLU A 101 21.13 3.78 41.24
CA GLU A 101 22.25 3.00 40.71
C GLU A 101 21.79 1.87 39.75
N SER A 102 20.53 1.44 39.84
CA SER A 102 19.93 0.50 38.89
C SER A 102 18.43 0.69 38.76
N VAL A 103 17.90 0.53 37.54
CA VAL A 103 16.47 0.30 37.31
C VAL A 103 16.32 -1.16 36.93
N THR A 104 15.77 -1.96 37.83
CA THR A 104 15.22 -3.25 37.46
C THR A 104 13.87 -2.98 36.83
N VAL A 105 13.80 -2.93 35.49
CA VAL A 105 12.51 -3.09 34.82
C VAL A 105 12.06 -4.51 35.17
N ALA A 106 10.97 -4.64 35.93
CA ALA A 106 10.45 -5.94 36.32
C ALA A 106 10.27 -6.81 35.07
N GLY A 107 11.01 -7.92 34.98
CA GLY A 107 11.01 -8.83 33.82
C GLY A 107 12.16 -8.67 32.82
N ALA A 108 13.07 -7.69 32.97
CA ALA A 108 14.26 -7.58 32.13
C ALA A 108 15.32 -8.63 32.50
N LEU A 109 15.09 -9.89 32.12
CA LEU A 109 16.19 -10.79 31.77
C LEU A 109 17.11 -10.04 30.78
N LYS A 110 18.40 -10.40 30.70
CA LYS A 110 19.29 -9.92 29.62
C LYS A 110 18.63 -10.20 28.27
N ILE A 111 17.93 -9.21 27.71
CA ILE A 111 17.24 -9.35 26.43
C ILE A 111 18.29 -9.11 25.37
N ASP A 112 18.57 -10.14 24.60
CA ASP A 112 19.30 -10.01 23.35
C ASP A 112 18.35 -9.43 22.31
N LEU A 113 18.38 -8.10 22.15
CA LEU A 113 17.57 -7.37 21.17
C LEU A 113 17.83 -7.88 19.74
N GLY A 114 19.00 -8.47 19.47
CA GLY A 114 19.34 -9.09 18.18
C GLY A 114 18.72 -10.46 17.94
N LYS A 115 18.01 -11.03 18.93
CA LYS A 115 17.33 -12.33 18.84
C LYS A 115 15.80 -12.24 18.87
N ILE A 116 15.20 -11.05 18.90
CA ILE A 116 13.73 -10.93 18.83
C ILE A 116 13.21 -11.58 17.54
N GLY A 117 12.16 -12.39 17.64
CA GLY A 117 11.56 -13.11 16.53
C GLY A 117 12.34 -14.34 16.05
N ARG A 118 13.47 -14.68 16.69
CA ARG A 118 14.27 -15.89 16.37
C ARG A 118 13.86 -17.08 17.26
N VAL A 119 14.18 -18.29 16.81
CA VAL A 119 13.86 -19.56 17.49
C VAL A 119 14.34 -19.58 18.95
N ASP A 120 15.52 -19.02 19.23
CA ASP A 120 16.15 -19.00 20.56
C ASP A 120 16.04 -17.63 21.26
N GLY A 121 15.09 -16.78 20.85
CA GLY A 121 14.91 -15.45 21.39
C GLY A 121 13.46 -15.11 21.72
N ALA A 122 13.23 -13.89 22.18
CA ALA A 122 11.89 -13.43 22.55
C ALA A 122 10.97 -13.43 21.33
N THR A 123 9.74 -13.94 21.49
CA THR A 123 8.72 -13.92 20.45
C THR A 123 8.25 -12.47 20.17
N LEU A 124 7.61 -12.23 19.01
CA LEU A 124 7.05 -10.91 18.71
C LEU A 124 6.01 -10.43 19.76
N PRO A 125 5.08 -11.28 20.25
CA PRO A 125 4.19 -10.89 21.34
C PRO A 125 4.92 -10.50 22.64
N GLU A 126 5.96 -11.23 23.02
CA GLU A 126 6.76 -10.91 24.21
C GLU A 126 7.49 -9.58 24.05
N ALA A 127 8.12 -9.35 22.89
CA ALA A 127 8.80 -8.10 22.62
C ALA A 127 7.86 -6.89 22.62
N LEU A 128 6.64 -7.03 22.09
CA LEU A 128 5.61 -5.99 22.13
C LEU A 128 5.09 -5.75 23.55
N ARG A 129 4.90 -6.80 24.35
CA ARG A 129 4.54 -6.68 25.78
C ARG A 129 5.61 -5.90 26.53
N MET A 130 6.86 -6.29 26.37
CA MET A 130 7.99 -5.59 26.98
C MET A 130 8.09 -4.13 26.53
N LEU A 131 7.80 -3.84 25.26
CA LEU A 131 7.75 -2.46 24.79
C LEU A 131 6.63 -1.67 25.47
N CYS A 132 5.44 -2.25 25.66
CA CYS A 132 4.36 -1.62 26.41
C CYS A 132 4.78 -1.34 27.86
N ASP A 133 5.38 -2.33 28.53
CA ASP A 133 5.82 -2.24 29.92
C ASP A 133 6.92 -1.18 30.11
N ALA A 134 7.91 -1.16 29.21
CA ALA A 134 8.99 -0.18 29.22
C ALA A 134 8.51 1.22 28.87
N ALA A 135 7.53 1.35 27.97
CA ALA A 135 6.98 2.61 27.53
C ALA A 135 6.02 3.25 28.55
N ARG A 136 5.38 2.43 29.41
CA ARG A 136 4.31 2.85 30.34
C ARG A 136 3.21 3.67 29.65
N SER A 137 2.98 3.36 28.37
CA SER A 137 2.05 4.05 27.48
C SER A 137 1.61 3.08 26.38
N PRO A 138 0.46 3.33 25.71
CA PRO A 138 0.07 2.54 24.55
C PRO A 138 1.16 2.55 23.48
N VAL A 139 1.25 1.45 22.74
CA VAL A 139 2.20 1.27 21.64
C VAL A 139 1.43 1.20 20.32
N ALA A 140 1.92 1.88 19.29
CA ALA A 140 1.46 1.71 17.92
C ALA A 140 2.58 1.08 17.06
N LEU A 141 2.28 -0.06 16.45
CA LEU A 141 3.12 -0.66 15.42
C LEU A 141 2.54 -0.31 14.04
N ILE A 142 3.26 0.52 13.30
CA ILE A 142 2.94 0.90 11.92
C ILE A 142 3.77 0.03 10.98
N VAL A 143 3.09 -0.79 10.19
CA VAL A 143 3.66 -1.65 9.15
C VAL A 143 3.24 -1.11 7.78
N ASP A 144 4.16 -0.46 7.08
CA ASP A 144 3.95 -0.02 5.71
C ASP A 144 4.22 -1.15 4.70
N GLU A 145 3.44 -1.13 3.62
CA GLU A 145 3.34 -2.17 2.59
C GLU A 145 3.15 -3.59 3.18
N ALA A 146 2.25 -3.71 4.16
CA ALA A 146 1.93 -4.93 4.91
C ALA A 146 1.56 -6.14 4.03
N GLN A 147 1.04 -5.91 2.82
CA GLN A 147 0.71 -7.00 1.90
C GLN A 147 1.93 -7.81 1.44
N HIS A 148 3.16 -7.30 1.59
CA HIS A 148 4.36 -8.09 1.31
C HIS A 148 4.55 -9.26 2.29
N ALA A 149 3.96 -9.21 3.48
CA ALA A 149 3.97 -10.35 4.38
C ALA A 149 3.16 -11.54 3.86
N LEU A 150 2.27 -11.35 2.89
CA LEU A 150 1.41 -12.40 2.36
C LEU A 150 2.07 -13.27 1.28
N THR A 151 3.32 -12.99 0.90
CA THR A 151 4.02 -13.74 -0.16
C THR A 151 4.84 -14.92 0.37
N SER A 152 4.96 -15.08 1.68
CA SER A 152 5.69 -16.18 2.32
C SER A 152 4.92 -16.74 3.52
N GLU A 153 5.16 -18.01 3.84
CA GLU A 153 4.57 -18.66 5.02
C GLU A 153 5.06 -17.99 6.32
N ALA A 154 6.33 -17.63 6.39
CA ALA A 154 6.92 -16.92 7.53
C ALA A 154 6.29 -15.52 7.74
N GLY A 155 5.98 -14.80 6.65
CA GLY A 155 5.26 -13.53 6.72
C GLY A 155 3.82 -13.69 7.21
N GLU A 156 3.11 -14.75 6.81
CA GLU A 156 1.79 -15.06 7.35
C GLU A 156 1.82 -15.42 8.83
N ALA A 157 2.79 -16.24 9.24
CA ALA A 157 3.02 -16.58 10.66
C ALA A 157 3.31 -15.33 11.49
N THR A 158 4.11 -14.40 10.95
CA THR A 158 4.36 -13.08 11.56
C THR A 158 3.06 -12.30 11.77
N MET A 159 2.18 -12.23 10.76
CA MET A 159 0.90 -11.52 10.89
C MET A 159 -0.02 -12.17 11.93
N ALA A 160 -0.05 -13.51 12.00
CA ALA A 160 -0.77 -14.24 13.05
C ALA A 160 -0.21 -13.94 14.45
N ALA A 161 1.12 -13.84 14.60
CA ALA A 161 1.76 -13.46 15.85
C ALA A 161 1.40 -12.03 16.28
N LEU A 162 1.35 -11.07 15.35
CA LEU A 162 0.92 -9.69 15.64
C LEU A 162 -0.53 -9.62 16.10
N LYS A 163 -1.43 -10.38 15.46
CA LYS A 163 -2.81 -10.52 15.93
C LYS A 163 -2.87 -11.07 17.35
N SER A 164 -2.13 -12.16 17.61
CA SER A 164 -2.06 -12.77 18.95
C SER A 164 -1.54 -11.78 20.00
N ALA A 165 -0.52 -10.99 19.67
CA ALA A 165 -0.01 -9.93 20.54
C ALA A 165 -1.09 -8.91 20.88
N ARG A 166 -1.84 -8.44 19.87
CA ARG A 166 -2.96 -7.50 20.06
C ARG A 166 -4.03 -8.07 20.98
N ASP A 167 -4.46 -9.31 20.73
CA ASP A 167 -5.53 -9.95 21.52
C ASP A 167 -5.10 -10.18 22.98
N GLN A 168 -3.81 -10.42 23.24
CA GLN A 168 -3.27 -10.60 24.59
C GLN A 168 -3.06 -9.27 25.33
N LEU A 169 -2.75 -8.20 24.61
CA LEU A 169 -2.40 -6.90 25.20
C LEU A 169 -3.60 -5.98 25.36
N ASN A 170 -4.61 -6.08 24.49
CA ASN A 170 -5.80 -5.24 24.57
C ASN A 170 -6.89 -5.93 25.41
N ARG A 171 -7.65 -5.11 26.15
CA ARG A 171 -8.82 -5.55 26.92
C ARG A 171 -10.01 -4.66 26.54
N PRO A 172 -11.26 -5.08 26.81
CA PRO A 172 -12.42 -4.21 26.63
C PRO A 172 -12.23 -2.88 27.36
N GLY A 173 -12.20 -1.76 26.63
CA GLY A 173 -11.99 -0.42 27.17
C GLY A 173 -10.52 -0.01 27.38
N GLU A 174 -9.54 -0.90 27.20
CA GLU A 174 -8.12 -0.63 27.38
C GLU A 174 -7.31 -1.03 26.13
N VAL A 175 -6.84 -0.02 25.38
CA VAL A 175 -6.00 -0.23 24.19
C VAL A 175 -4.53 -0.03 24.55
N HIS A 176 -3.77 -1.13 24.61
CA HIS A 176 -2.32 -1.12 24.87
C HIS A 176 -1.50 -1.26 23.59
N LEU A 177 -1.99 -2.00 22.60
CA LEU A 177 -1.33 -2.20 21.31
C LEU A 177 -2.27 -1.82 20.16
N MET A 178 -1.82 -0.87 19.35
CA MET A 178 -2.44 -0.44 18.11
C MET A 178 -1.66 -1.02 16.93
N LEU A 179 -2.36 -1.63 15.99
CA LEU A 179 -1.76 -2.12 14.74
C LEU A 179 -2.25 -1.24 13.59
N VAL A 180 -1.32 -0.64 12.86
CA VAL A 180 -1.60 0.13 11.64
C VAL A 180 -0.93 -0.58 10.47
N MET A 181 -1.73 -1.12 9.57
CA MET A 181 -1.29 -1.87 8.40
C MET A 181 -1.60 -1.05 7.15
N SER A 182 -0.59 -0.71 6.38
CA SER A 182 -0.75 0.10 5.18
C SER A 182 -0.41 -0.72 3.95
N GLY A 183 -1.12 -0.50 2.83
CA GLY A 183 -0.86 -1.23 1.59
C GLY A 183 -1.19 -0.43 0.34
N SER A 184 -0.38 -0.61 -0.71
CA SER A 184 -0.62 0.07 -1.99
C SER A 184 -1.73 -0.57 -2.82
N ASP A 185 -2.07 -1.81 -2.48
CA ASP A 185 -3.04 -2.64 -3.16
C ASP A 185 -4.12 -3.10 -2.17
N ARG A 186 -5.36 -2.65 -2.40
CA ARG A 186 -6.49 -2.95 -1.53
C ARG A 186 -6.83 -4.45 -1.56
N ASP A 187 -6.75 -5.09 -2.71
CA ASP A 187 -7.18 -6.47 -2.90
C ASP A 187 -6.18 -7.44 -2.28
N LYS A 188 -4.89 -7.11 -2.36
CA LYS A 188 -3.85 -7.83 -1.62
C LYS A 188 -4.01 -7.62 -0.11
N LEU A 189 -4.26 -6.39 0.34
CA LEU A 189 -4.46 -6.08 1.76
C LEU A 189 -5.73 -6.76 2.33
N LEU A 190 -6.80 -6.90 1.54
CA LEU A 190 -8.06 -7.58 1.91
C LEU A 190 -7.85 -9.02 2.42
N ARG A 191 -6.78 -9.68 1.99
CA ARG A 191 -6.47 -11.06 2.37
C ARG A 191 -5.99 -11.17 3.82
N LEU A 192 -5.51 -10.07 4.42
CA LEU A 192 -5.21 -10.01 5.85
C LEU A 192 -6.47 -9.95 6.73
N VAL A 193 -7.63 -9.57 6.18
CA VAL A 193 -8.83 -9.23 6.97
C VAL A 193 -10.10 -10.01 6.63
N ASN A 194 -10.19 -10.68 5.47
CA ASN A 194 -11.48 -11.20 4.97
C ASN A 194 -11.53 -12.72 4.70
N THR A 195 -10.47 -13.48 4.99
CA THR A 195 -10.50 -14.95 4.87
C THR A 195 -10.75 -15.59 6.23
N GLY A 196 -11.44 -16.74 6.30
CA GLY A 196 -11.77 -17.40 7.58
C GLY A 196 -10.55 -17.80 8.44
N GLY A 197 -9.35 -17.86 7.84
CA GLY A 197 -8.07 -18.00 8.55
C GLY A 197 -7.19 -16.74 8.52
N ALA A 198 -7.74 -15.58 8.17
CA ALA A 198 -6.98 -14.33 8.09
C ALA A 198 -6.56 -13.88 9.50
N PRO A 199 -5.32 -13.40 9.67
CA PRO A 199 -4.87 -12.90 10.96
C PRO A 199 -5.78 -11.81 11.53
N PHE A 200 -6.36 -10.93 10.71
CA PHE A 200 -7.15 -9.81 11.20
C PHE A 200 -8.62 -9.89 10.77
N TYR A 201 -9.17 -11.12 10.72
CA TYR A 201 -10.55 -11.37 10.33
C TYR A 201 -11.54 -10.41 11.00
N GLY A 202 -12.39 -9.77 10.19
CA GLY A 202 -13.43 -8.84 10.63
C GLY A 202 -13.00 -7.37 10.72
N SER A 203 -11.71 -7.06 10.51
CA SER A 203 -11.24 -5.66 10.47
C SER A 203 -11.60 -4.99 9.14
N GLN A 204 -11.93 -3.70 9.17
CA GLN A 204 -12.24 -2.93 7.96
C GLN A 204 -10.99 -2.33 7.30
N ILE A 205 -10.97 -2.37 5.96
CA ILE A 205 -10.00 -1.61 5.17
C ILE A 205 -10.57 -0.24 4.86
N THR A 206 -9.92 0.77 5.41
CA THR A 206 -10.19 2.17 5.15
C THR A 206 -9.38 2.62 3.94
N ARG A 207 -10.06 3.22 2.95
CA ARG A 207 -9.36 3.87 1.84
C ARG A 207 -8.78 5.19 2.33
N MET A 208 -7.48 5.41 2.17
CA MET A 208 -6.90 6.70 2.50
C MET A 208 -7.48 7.75 1.52
N PRO A 209 -8.05 8.85 2.01
CA PRO A 209 -8.56 9.88 1.12
C PRO A 209 -7.39 10.43 0.29
N PRO A 210 -7.56 10.61 -1.04
CA PRO A 210 -6.54 11.25 -1.86
C PRO A 210 -6.30 12.69 -1.41
N LEU A 211 -5.27 13.32 -1.93
CA LEU A 211 -5.10 14.76 -1.78
C LEU A 211 -6.17 15.48 -2.61
N GLY A 212 -6.70 16.57 -2.06
CA GLY A 212 -7.84 17.30 -2.61
C GLY A 212 -7.47 18.68 -3.13
N PRO A 213 -8.48 19.54 -3.36
CA PRO A 213 -8.28 20.92 -3.80
C PRO A 213 -7.35 21.74 -2.90
N GLU A 214 -7.30 21.44 -1.60
CA GLU A 214 -6.44 22.15 -0.64
C GLU A 214 -4.95 21.95 -0.96
N PHE A 215 -4.58 20.77 -1.46
CA PHE A 215 -3.22 20.49 -1.92
C PHE A 215 -2.86 21.36 -3.14
N ILE A 216 -3.78 21.50 -4.10
CA ILE A 216 -3.56 22.29 -5.31
C ILE A 216 -3.47 23.77 -5.00
N GLN A 217 -4.31 24.27 -4.08
CA GLN A 217 -4.19 25.62 -3.55
C GLN A 217 -2.83 25.86 -2.88
N HIS A 218 -2.38 24.91 -2.05
CA HIS A 218 -1.07 24.99 -1.42
C HIS A 218 0.07 25.04 -2.45
N VAL A 219 0.03 24.19 -3.47
CA VAL A 219 1.02 24.19 -4.55
C VAL A 219 0.99 25.52 -5.32
N ALA A 220 -0.19 26.03 -5.68
CA ALA A 220 -0.32 27.32 -6.36
C ALA A 220 0.29 28.47 -5.54
N GLN A 221 0.09 28.47 -4.21
CA GLN A 221 0.72 29.45 -3.31
C GLN A 221 2.24 29.32 -3.31
N LEU A 222 2.80 28.10 -3.35
CA LEU A 222 4.24 27.89 -3.42
C LEU A 222 4.82 28.38 -4.75
N VAL A 223 4.14 28.14 -5.87
CA VAL A 223 4.53 28.65 -7.19
C VAL A 223 4.59 30.18 -7.14
N VAL A 224 3.53 30.84 -6.67
CA VAL A 224 3.47 32.30 -6.55
C VAL A 224 4.56 32.86 -5.63
N ARG A 225 4.85 32.20 -4.50
CA ARG A 225 5.93 32.65 -3.59
C ARG A 225 7.30 32.63 -4.26
N GLN A 226 7.54 31.68 -5.16
CA GLN A 226 8.82 31.55 -5.88
C GLN A 226 8.84 32.39 -7.15
N ARG A 227 7.69 32.56 -7.80
CA ARG A 227 7.50 33.22 -9.10
C ARG A 227 6.26 34.11 -9.07
N PRO A 228 6.34 35.30 -8.43
CA PRO A 228 5.21 36.23 -8.35
C PRO A 228 4.71 36.70 -9.72
N ASP A 229 5.58 36.67 -10.73
CA ASP A 229 5.28 36.98 -12.13
C ASP A 229 4.25 36.05 -12.78
N LEU A 230 4.01 34.87 -12.21
CA LEU A 230 3.04 33.90 -12.72
C LEU A 230 1.62 34.11 -12.17
N GLN A 231 1.36 35.18 -11.42
CA GLN A 231 0.01 35.50 -10.98
C GLN A 231 -0.88 36.02 -12.13
N PRO A 232 -2.20 35.71 -12.11
CA PRO A 232 -2.87 34.77 -11.22
C PRO A 232 -2.68 33.32 -11.68
N VAL A 233 -2.47 32.38 -10.76
CA VAL A 233 -2.38 30.94 -11.10
C VAL A 233 -3.78 30.34 -11.30
N ASP A 234 -3.98 29.61 -12.40
CA ASP A 234 -5.22 28.88 -12.67
C ASP A 234 -5.30 27.57 -11.87
N VAL A 235 -5.80 27.67 -10.65
CA VAL A 235 -6.00 26.56 -9.71
C VAL A 235 -6.96 25.50 -10.27
N ALA A 236 -7.96 25.91 -11.07
CA ALA A 236 -8.92 24.97 -11.64
C ALA A 236 -8.27 24.11 -12.73
N CYS A 237 -7.43 24.72 -13.58
CA CYS A 237 -6.63 23.99 -14.57
C CYS A 237 -5.66 23.00 -13.91
N LEU A 238 -4.94 23.43 -12.86
CA LEU A 238 -4.05 22.54 -12.09
C LEU A 238 -4.81 21.40 -11.40
N SER A 239 -6.03 21.66 -10.92
CA SER A 239 -6.88 20.62 -10.32
C SER A 239 -7.28 19.56 -11.35
N LYS A 240 -7.69 19.98 -12.55
CA LYS A 240 -7.97 19.05 -13.67
C LYS A 240 -6.74 18.25 -14.06
N ALA A 241 -5.57 18.88 -14.10
CA ALA A 241 -4.32 18.18 -14.39
C ALA A 241 -3.99 17.14 -13.31
N PHE A 242 -4.18 17.48 -12.03
CA PHE A 242 -3.97 16.56 -10.92
C PHE A 242 -4.90 15.36 -10.94
N ASP A 243 -6.18 15.56 -11.27
CA ASP A 243 -7.13 14.48 -11.54
C ASP A 243 -6.67 13.63 -12.73
N GLY A 244 -6.13 14.28 -13.77
CA GLY A 244 -5.50 13.64 -14.92
C GLY A 244 -4.37 12.67 -14.54
N PHE A 245 -3.53 13.05 -13.57
CA PHE A 245 -2.50 12.18 -13.00
C PHE A 245 -3.04 11.11 -12.04
N GLY A 246 -4.36 11.02 -11.83
CA GLY A 246 -4.99 10.09 -10.91
C GLY A 246 -4.71 10.45 -9.45
N GLN A 247 -4.57 11.74 -9.14
CA GLN A 247 -4.30 12.27 -7.79
C GLN A 247 -3.03 11.71 -7.17
N ARG A 248 -1.99 11.52 -8.01
CA ARG A 248 -0.64 11.04 -7.64
C ARG A 248 0.34 12.23 -7.61
N PRO A 249 0.68 12.79 -6.43
CA PRO A 249 1.47 14.02 -6.33
C PRO A 249 2.81 13.95 -7.01
N GLN A 250 3.46 12.79 -7.01
CA GLN A 250 4.76 12.65 -7.64
C GLN A 250 4.73 13.05 -9.13
N PHE A 251 3.81 12.48 -9.92
CA PHE A 251 3.72 12.77 -11.35
C PHE A 251 3.29 14.20 -11.62
N PHE A 252 2.38 14.73 -10.80
CA PHE A 252 1.95 16.12 -10.89
C PHE A 252 3.10 17.10 -10.60
N MET A 253 3.89 16.84 -9.55
CA MET A 253 5.03 17.69 -9.19
C MET A 253 6.17 17.58 -10.20
N GLU A 254 6.39 16.40 -10.80
CA GLU A 254 7.34 16.22 -11.91
C GLU A 254 6.92 17.06 -13.13
N ALA A 255 5.65 16.98 -13.55
CA ALA A 255 5.12 17.79 -14.66
C ALA A 255 5.16 19.30 -14.36
N LEU A 256 4.84 19.69 -13.12
CA LEU A 256 4.95 21.08 -12.68
C LEU A 256 6.40 21.57 -12.72
N GLY A 257 7.36 20.77 -12.25
CA GLY A 257 8.78 21.10 -12.30
C GLY A 257 9.30 21.25 -13.74
N GLN A 258 8.83 20.41 -14.66
CA GLN A 258 9.14 20.54 -16.08
C GLN A 258 8.54 21.81 -16.68
N ALA A 259 7.27 22.11 -16.39
CA ALA A 259 6.58 23.28 -16.91
C ALA A 259 7.17 24.61 -16.37
N LEU A 260 7.66 24.62 -15.13
CA LEU A 260 8.28 25.80 -14.52
C LEU A 260 9.78 25.92 -14.80
N SER A 261 10.38 24.96 -15.52
CA SER A 261 11.80 24.97 -15.85
C SER A 261 12.16 26.18 -16.73
N PRO A 262 13.24 26.93 -16.44
CA PRO A 262 13.66 28.06 -17.27
C PRO A 262 13.93 27.72 -18.73
N VAL A 263 14.26 26.47 -19.02
CA VAL A 263 14.54 25.97 -20.37
C VAL A 263 13.33 25.35 -21.05
N ALA A 264 12.15 25.35 -20.43
CA ALA A 264 10.94 24.74 -20.99
C ALA A 264 10.47 25.43 -22.28
N GLY A 265 10.86 26.69 -22.50
CA GLY A 265 10.52 27.43 -23.72
C GLY A 265 9.02 27.48 -23.99
N LEU A 266 8.20 27.56 -22.92
CA LEU A 266 6.75 27.50 -23.06
C LEU A 266 6.21 28.73 -23.81
N ASN A 267 5.43 28.47 -24.85
CA ASN A 267 4.65 29.49 -25.56
C ASN A 267 3.24 29.67 -24.96
N GLU A 268 2.89 28.84 -23.98
CA GLU A 268 1.60 28.82 -23.30
C GLU A 268 1.77 28.98 -21.78
N ARG A 269 0.65 29.17 -21.09
CA ARG A 269 0.60 29.18 -19.63
C ARG A 269 1.05 27.83 -19.07
N PHE A 270 1.87 27.85 -18.02
CA PHE A 270 2.43 26.62 -17.44
C PHE A 270 1.34 25.65 -16.96
N GLU A 271 0.19 26.14 -16.48
CA GLU A 271 -0.92 25.28 -16.04
C GLU A 271 -1.49 24.42 -17.18
N LEU A 272 -1.54 24.98 -18.40
CA LEU A 272 -1.94 24.24 -19.60
C LEU A 272 -0.90 23.20 -19.99
N ALA A 273 0.39 23.53 -19.88
CA ALA A 273 1.46 22.57 -20.13
C ALA A 273 1.39 21.37 -19.16
N VAL A 274 1.07 21.61 -17.88
CA VAL A 274 0.86 20.55 -16.88
C VAL A 274 -0.38 19.71 -17.20
N LEU A 275 -1.48 20.33 -17.64
CA LEU A 275 -2.68 19.61 -18.08
C LEU A 275 -2.41 18.74 -19.32
N ASN A 276 -1.69 19.28 -20.30
CA ASN A 276 -1.28 18.55 -21.50
C ASN A 276 -0.35 17.39 -21.17
N ALA A 277 0.54 17.55 -20.18
CA ALA A 277 1.36 16.44 -19.66
C ALA A 277 0.50 15.34 -19.01
N ALA A 278 -0.55 15.72 -18.27
CA ALA A 278 -1.48 14.75 -17.68
C ALA A 278 -2.23 13.95 -18.75
N LEU A 279 -2.74 14.62 -19.78
CA LEU A 279 -3.46 13.97 -20.89
C LEU A 279 -2.54 13.01 -21.67
N ARG A 280 -1.33 13.43 -22.02
CA ARG A 280 -0.33 12.57 -22.67
C ARG A 280 -0.03 11.34 -21.82
N ARG A 281 0.19 11.54 -20.53
CA ARG A 281 0.48 10.43 -19.61
C ARG A 281 -0.66 9.42 -19.54
N GLN A 282 -1.92 9.86 -19.55
CA GLN A 282 -3.07 8.96 -19.57
C GLN A 282 -3.12 8.13 -20.86
N GLN A 283 -2.87 8.76 -22.00
CA GLN A 283 -2.81 8.07 -23.30
C GLN A 283 -1.67 7.05 -23.34
N ASP A 284 -0.48 7.43 -22.87
CA ASP A 284 0.68 6.55 -22.80
C ASP A 284 0.43 5.35 -21.86
N ASP A 285 -0.12 5.60 -20.66
CA ASP A 285 -0.45 4.55 -19.70
C ASP A 285 -1.52 3.60 -20.30
N GLU A 286 -2.55 4.10 -21.00
CA GLU A 286 -3.59 3.28 -21.65
C GLU A 286 -3.02 2.44 -22.81
N ALA A 287 -2.23 3.05 -23.69
CA ALA A 287 -1.60 2.37 -24.81
C ALA A 287 -0.63 1.28 -24.35
N GLN A 288 0.12 1.52 -23.26
CA GLN A 288 1.00 0.52 -22.68
C GLN A 288 0.20 -0.68 -22.13
N MET A 289 -0.90 -0.46 -21.40
CA MET A 289 -1.72 -1.55 -20.87
C MET A 289 -2.36 -2.38 -21.99
N GLU A 290 -2.85 -1.72 -23.04
CA GLU A 290 -3.39 -2.39 -24.22
C GLU A 290 -2.32 -3.24 -24.92
N SER A 291 -1.13 -2.67 -25.16
CA SER A 291 0.01 -3.39 -25.73
C SER A 291 0.41 -4.59 -24.87
N ASP A 292 0.53 -4.41 -23.55
CA ASP A 292 0.91 -5.47 -22.62
C ASP A 292 -0.09 -6.63 -22.63
N PHE A 293 -1.39 -6.33 -22.73
CA PHE A 293 -2.46 -7.32 -22.82
C PHE A 293 -2.49 -8.02 -24.18
N LEU A 294 -2.35 -7.28 -25.29
CA LEU A 294 -2.37 -7.86 -26.64
C LEU A 294 -1.13 -8.71 -26.93
N ALA A 295 0.01 -8.40 -26.31
CA ALA A 295 1.24 -9.19 -26.40
C ALA A 295 1.18 -10.56 -25.67
N LEU A 296 0.11 -10.84 -24.91
CA LEU A 296 -0.09 -12.12 -24.25
C LEU A 296 -0.61 -13.19 -25.21
N LYS A 297 -0.23 -14.45 -24.96
CA LYS A 297 -0.79 -15.58 -25.72
C LYS A 297 -2.30 -15.68 -25.50
N PRO A 298 -3.08 -16.27 -26.43
CA PRO A 298 -4.54 -16.34 -26.30
C PRO A 298 -5.04 -16.91 -24.96
N LEU A 299 -4.37 -17.96 -24.44
CA LEU A 299 -4.72 -18.54 -23.14
C LEU A 299 -4.34 -17.63 -21.97
N GLU A 300 -3.18 -16.97 -22.02
CA GLU A 300 -2.73 -16.01 -21.00
C GLU A 300 -3.70 -14.81 -20.93
N ARG A 301 -4.16 -14.29 -22.08
CA ARG A 301 -5.20 -13.26 -22.18
C ARG A 301 -6.51 -13.70 -21.53
N ALA A 302 -6.97 -14.91 -21.84
CA ALA A 302 -8.21 -15.45 -21.30
C ALA A 302 -8.13 -15.62 -19.76
N VAL A 303 -6.98 -16.09 -19.26
CA VAL A 303 -6.72 -16.22 -17.82
C VAL A 303 -6.70 -14.85 -17.14
N LEU A 304 -5.97 -13.87 -17.69
CA LEU A 304 -5.88 -12.53 -17.12
C LEU A 304 -7.23 -11.81 -17.16
N TRP A 305 -7.99 -11.93 -18.26
CA TRP A 305 -9.35 -11.41 -18.36
C TRP A 305 -10.23 -11.98 -17.24
N ARG A 306 -10.31 -13.31 -17.10
CA ARG A 306 -11.15 -13.90 -16.05
C ARG A 306 -10.71 -13.47 -14.65
N LEU A 307 -9.40 -13.29 -14.43
CA LEU A 307 -8.87 -12.76 -13.17
C LEU A 307 -9.34 -11.32 -12.91
N LEU A 308 -9.26 -10.45 -13.92
CA LEU A 308 -9.74 -9.06 -13.86
C LEU A 308 -11.24 -8.97 -13.56
N GLU A 309 -12.05 -9.84 -14.18
CA GLU A 309 -13.51 -9.85 -14.03
C GLU A 309 -13.98 -10.43 -12.68
N GLN A 310 -13.34 -11.50 -12.20
CA GLN A 310 -13.78 -12.20 -10.99
C GLN A 310 -13.19 -11.64 -9.71
N GLY A 311 -12.01 -11.00 -9.79
CA GLY A 311 -11.30 -10.42 -8.64
C GLY A 311 -11.13 -11.45 -7.50
N PRO A 312 -11.59 -11.16 -6.27
CA PRO A 312 -11.46 -12.08 -5.11
C PRO A 312 -12.13 -13.45 -5.30
N ARG A 313 -13.11 -13.56 -6.20
CA ARG A 313 -13.83 -14.81 -6.48
C ARG A 313 -13.12 -15.69 -7.50
N PHE A 314 -11.98 -15.25 -8.02
CA PHE A 314 -11.26 -15.98 -9.06
C PHE A 314 -10.89 -17.39 -8.61
N ARG A 315 -11.33 -18.36 -9.42
CA ARG A 315 -10.99 -19.77 -9.32
C ARG A 315 -10.41 -20.19 -10.67
N PRO A 316 -9.10 -20.55 -10.73
CA PRO A 316 -8.42 -20.70 -12.01
C PRO A 316 -8.66 -22.03 -12.72
N TYR A 317 -9.14 -23.06 -12.02
CA TYR A 317 -9.13 -24.44 -12.53
C TYR A 317 -10.49 -25.15 -12.48
N ASP A 318 -11.56 -24.46 -12.07
CA ASP A 318 -12.89 -25.06 -12.04
C ASP A 318 -13.44 -25.29 -13.47
N GLY A 319 -14.54 -26.06 -13.57
CA GLY A 319 -15.16 -26.39 -14.86
C GLY A 319 -15.51 -25.15 -15.69
N ASP A 320 -16.06 -24.14 -15.02
CA ASP A 320 -16.43 -22.86 -15.63
C ASP A 320 -15.20 -22.10 -16.15
N ALA A 321 -14.05 -22.17 -15.46
CA ALA A 321 -12.78 -21.57 -15.88
C ALA A 321 -12.28 -22.20 -17.16
N LEU A 322 -12.22 -23.53 -17.18
CA LEU A 322 -11.77 -24.24 -18.36
C LEU A 322 -12.71 -24.03 -19.55
N ALA A 323 -14.03 -23.94 -19.32
CA ALA A 323 -14.99 -23.60 -20.37
C ALA A 323 -14.78 -22.20 -20.94
N PHE A 324 -14.63 -21.20 -20.07
CA PHE A 324 -14.34 -19.82 -20.46
C PHE A 324 -13.03 -19.73 -21.26
N TYR A 325 -11.95 -20.35 -20.78
CA TYR A 325 -10.66 -20.33 -21.47
C TYR A 325 -10.72 -20.99 -22.84
N ARG A 326 -11.45 -22.11 -22.99
CA ARG A 326 -11.66 -22.74 -24.31
C ARG A 326 -12.39 -21.81 -25.27
N GLY A 327 -13.42 -21.12 -24.80
CA GLY A 327 -14.18 -20.16 -25.60
C GLY A 327 -13.32 -18.98 -26.07
N GLN A 328 -12.51 -18.41 -25.18
CA GLN A 328 -11.70 -17.23 -25.50
C GLN A 328 -10.39 -17.55 -26.24
N ALA A 329 -9.74 -18.68 -25.94
CA ALA A 329 -8.48 -19.06 -26.58
C ALA A 329 -8.67 -19.79 -27.92
N GLY A 330 -9.90 -20.25 -28.24
CA GLY A 330 -10.20 -20.97 -29.49
C GLY A 330 -9.56 -22.36 -29.59
N ALA A 331 -9.12 -22.94 -28.47
CA ALA A 331 -8.40 -24.21 -28.44
C ALA A 331 -8.78 -25.05 -27.22
N ARG A 332 -8.42 -26.34 -27.24
CA ARG A 332 -8.57 -27.22 -26.07
C ARG A 332 -7.67 -26.71 -24.94
N VAL A 333 -8.25 -26.50 -23.76
CA VAL A 333 -7.54 -26.06 -22.55
C VAL A 333 -7.67 -27.11 -21.46
N THR A 334 -6.53 -27.53 -20.91
CA THR A 334 -6.44 -28.42 -19.74
C THR A 334 -6.05 -27.62 -18.48
N PRO A 335 -6.28 -28.14 -17.26
CA PRO A 335 -5.83 -27.49 -16.02
C PRO A 335 -4.33 -27.18 -16.01
N GLN A 336 -3.50 -28.09 -16.52
CA GLN A 336 -2.04 -27.91 -16.60
C GLN A 336 -1.65 -26.75 -17.53
N MET A 337 -2.38 -26.55 -18.63
CA MET A 337 -2.16 -25.41 -19.53
C MET A 337 -2.54 -24.09 -18.85
N ALA A 338 -3.67 -24.06 -18.13
CA ALA A 338 -4.10 -22.88 -17.37
C ALA A 338 -3.11 -22.53 -16.24
N GLN A 339 -2.57 -23.55 -15.55
CA GLN A 339 -1.53 -23.37 -14.54
C GLN A 339 -0.26 -22.76 -15.15
N ARG A 340 0.23 -23.31 -16.27
CA ARG A 340 1.41 -22.75 -16.97
C ARG A 340 1.18 -21.32 -17.45
N ALA A 341 -0.01 -20.99 -17.92
CA ALA A 341 -0.36 -19.63 -18.30
C ALA A 341 -0.32 -18.67 -17.09
N LEU A 342 -0.86 -19.08 -15.93
CA LEU A 342 -0.75 -18.30 -14.69
C LEU A 342 0.69 -18.14 -14.21
N GLU A 343 1.50 -19.20 -14.27
CA GLU A 343 2.92 -19.14 -13.91
C GLU A 343 3.67 -18.19 -14.86
N SER A 344 3.42 -18.27 -16.17
CA SER A 344 4.01 -17.34 -17.13
C SER A 344 3.62 -15.88 -16.87
N LEU A 345 2.37 -15.60 -16.50
CA LEU A 345 1.94 -14.25 -16.11
C LEU A 345 2.64 -13.72 -14.84
N ARG A 346 3.06 -14.63 -13.94
CA ARG A 346 3.79 -14.30 -12.70
C ARG A 346 5.29 -14.08 -12.92
N GLU A 347 5.87 -14.80 -13.88
CA GLU A 347 7.31 -14.77 -14.18
C GLU A 347 7.70 -13.64 -15.14
N ARG A 348 6.72 -12.94 -15.72
CA ARG A 348 6.95 -11.75 -16.54
C ARG A 348 7.64 -10.64 -15.75
N THR A 349 8.33 -9.76 -16.49
CA THR A 349 8.97 -8.56 -15.96
C THR A 349 8.43 -7.33 -16.69
N PRO A 350 7.57 -6.51 -16.06
CA PRO A 350 7.00 -6.68 -14.71
C PRO A 350 5.98 -7.83 -14.64
N SER A 351 5.76 -8.37 -13.44
CA SER A 351 4.74 -9.40 -13.23
C SER A 351 3.34 -8.82 -13.45
N LEU A 352 2.46 -9.59 -14.08
CA LEU A 352 1.05 -9.21 -14.25
C LEU A 352 0.15 -9.84 -13.18
N VAL A 353 0.62 -10.91 -12.55
CA VAL A 353 -0.17 -11.68 -11.57
C VAL A 353 0.65 -11.86 -10.30
N TRP A 354 0.00 -11.60 -9.18
CA TRP A 354 0.50 -11.85 -7.84
C TRP A 354 -0.18 -13.07 -7.23
N LYS A 355 0.57 -13.84 -6.42
CA LYS A 355 0.07 -15.03 -5.71
C LYS A 355 0.44 -14.94 -4.24
N SER A 356 -0.52 -15.16 -3.33
CA SER A 356 -0.26 -15.26 -1.90
C SER A 356 0.30 -16.64 -1.52
N ALA A 357 0.87 -16.78 -0.31
CA ALA A 357 1.31 -18.07 0.23
C ALA A 357 0.16 -19.09 0.31
N ARG A 358 -1.08 -18.63 0.57
CA ARG A 358 -2.32 -19.44 0.54
C ARG A 358 -2.79 -19.84 -0.86
N GLY A 359 -2.10 -19.43 -1.91
CA GLY A 359 -2.42 -19.83 -3.29
C GLY A 359 -3.52 -19.03 -3.97
N GLU A 360 -3.91 -17.88 -3.41
CA GLU A 360 -4.88 -16.98 -4.01
C GLU A 360 -4.19 -16.05 -5.04
N TYR A 361 -4.87 -15.68 -6.13
CA TYR A 361 -4.30 -14.88 -7.22
C TYR A 361 -4.93 -13.48 -7.30
N ALA A 362 -4.14 -12.46 -7.61
CA ALA A 362 -4.60 -11.09 -7.88
C ALA A 362 -3.80 -10.51 -9.05
N VAL A 363 -4.29 -9.47 -9.71
CA VAL A 363 -3.48 -8.71 -10.67
C VAL A 363 -2.40 -7.94 -9.90
N ASP A 364 -1.18 -7.87 -10.43
CA ASP A 364 -0.08 -7.24 -9.69
C ASP A 364 -0.15 -5.70 -9.71
N ASP A 365 -0.53 -5.12 -10.86
CA ASP A 365 -0.67 -3.68 -11.03
C ASP A 365 -2.14 -3.23 -11.03
N ALA A 366 -2.49 -2.39 -10.05
CA ALA A 366 -3.79 -1.74 -9.97
C ALA A 366 -4.12 -0.87 -11.21
N ALA A 367 -3.13 -0.45 -12.01
CA ALA A 367 -3.36 0.23 -13.28
C ALA A 367 -4.06 -0.66 -14.30
N MET A 368 -3.69 -1.94 -14.39
CA MET A 368 -4.32 -2.91 -15.28
C MET A 368 -5.80 -3.12 -14.94
N HIS A 369 -6.16 -3.16 -13.64
CA HIS A 369 -7.55 -3.19 -13.19
C HIS A 369 -8.33 -1.95 -13.64
N ARG A 370 -7.78 -0.75 -13.43
CA ARG A 370 -8.45 0.50 -13.84
C ARG A 370 -8.64 0.58 -15.35
N TRP A 371 -7.63 0.17 -16.12
CA TRP A 371 -7.72 0.12 -17.58
C TRP A 371 -8.83 -0.84 -18.04
N PHE A 372 -8.89 -2.05 -17.47
CA PHE A 372 -9.98 -3.00 -17.72
C PHE A 372 -11.36 -2.40 -17.43
N GLU A 373 -11.56 -1.80 -16.25
CA GLU A 373 -12.83 -1.16 -15.87
C GLU A 373 -13.22 -0.03 -16.84
N GLN A 374 -12.25 0.77 -17.29
CA GLN A 374 -12.47 1.83 -18.28
C GLN A 374 -12.87 1.27 -19.64
N CYS A 375 -12.19 0.22 -20.12
CA CYS A 375 -12.52 -0.46 -21.36
C CYS A 375 -13.93 -1.08 -21.32
N VAL A 376 -14.28 -1.76 -20.23
CA VAL A 376 -15.63 -2.34 -20.03
C VAL A 376 -16.69 -1.24 -20.01
N LYS A 377 -16.47 -0.17 -19.24
CA LYS A 377 -17.41 0.97 -19.17
C LYS A 377 -17.58 1.65 -20.53
N ALA A 378 -16.52 1.73 -21.32
CA ALA A 378 -16.53 2.28 -22.67
C ALA A 378 -17.01 1.28 -23.75
N ARG A 379 -17.36 0.04 -23.38
CA ARG A 379 -17.72 -1.05 -24.30
C ARG A 379 -16.65 -1.33 -25.38
N ARG A 380 -15.38 -1.20 -25.00
CA ARG A 380 -14.19 -1.49 -25.85
C ARG A 380 -13.47 -2.77 -25.43
N TRP A 381 -14.12 -3.60 -24.60
CA TRP A 381 -13.55 -4.86 -24.12
C TRP A 381 -14.15 -6.06 -24.85
N PRO A 382 -13.33 -7.06 -25.26
CA PRO A 382 -11.86 -7.08 -25.20
C PRO A 382 -11.25 -6.13 -26.24
N PRO A 383 -10.04 -5.58 -26.00
CA PRO A 383 -9.34 -4.83 -27.02
C PRO A 383 -8.99 -5.74 -28.21
N GLU A 384 -9.12 -5.20 -29.41
CA GLU A 384 -8.81 -5.90 -30.65
C GLU A 384 -7.55 -5.32 -31.27
N ASP A 385 -6.65 -6.19 -31.72
CA ASP A 385 -5.50 -5.77 -32.49
C ASP A 385 -5.96 -5.31 -33.88
N ARG A 386 -6.01 -3.99 -34.09
CA ARG A 386 -6.38 -3.39 -35.38
C ARG A 386 -5.38 -3.74 -36.49
N GLN A 387 -4.15 -4.15 -36.18
CA GLN A 387 -3.16 -4.55 -37.19
C GLN A 387 -3.34 -6.01 -37.64
N GLY A 388 -3.65 -6.93 -36.73
CA GLY A 388 -3.92 -8.34 -37.07
C GLY A 388 -5.19 -8.57 -37.93
N ALA A 389 -6.17 -7.67 -37.87
CA ALA A 389 -7.37 -7.74 -38.71
C ALA A 389 -7.11 -7.42 -40.19
N LEU A 390 -6.07 -6.62 -40.50
CA LEU A 390 -5.67 -6.26 -41.87
C LEU A 390 -4.91 -7.40 -42.59
N GLU A 391 -4.18 -8.24 -41.86
CA GLU A 391 -3.49 -9.41 -42.45
C GLU A 391 -4.45 -10.57 -42.80
N LEU A 392 -5.63 -10.64 -42.17
CA LEU A 392 -6.65 -11.65 -42.50
C LEU A 392 -7.51 -11.27 -43.72
N LEU A 393 -7.54 -9.99 -44.10
CA LEU A 393 -8.24 -9.51 -45.30
C LEU A 393 -7.34 -9.46 -46.55
N THR A 394 -6.06 -9.82 -46.43
CA THR A 394 -5.08 -9.74 -47.53
C THR A 394 -4.48 -11.10 -47.92
N LYS A 395 -4.98 -12.22 -47.39
CA LYS A 395 -4.68 -13.54 -47.94
C LYS A 395 -5.68 -13.87 -49.07
N PRO A 396 -5.22 -14.06 -50.31
CA PRO A 396 -6.07 -14.37 -51.47
C PRO A 396 -6.72 -15.74 -51.39
#